data_AF-A0A917RY56-F1
#
_entry.id   AF-A0A917RY56-F1
#
_cell.length_a   1.000
_cell.length_b   1.000
_cell.length_c   1.000
_cell.angle_alpha   90.00
_cell.angle_beta   90.00
_cell.angle_gamma   90.00
#
_symmetry.space_group_name_H-M   'P 1'
#
loop_
_entity.id
_entity.type
_entity.pdbx_description
1 polymer ?
#
loop_
_entity_poly.entity_id
_entity_poly.type
_entity_poly.pdbx_seq_one_letter_code
_entity_poly.pdbx_strand_id
1 'polypeptide(L)'
;MAQSWLHAEASARHFGGSPDDYIAIHEWIDAFKSIVGDVTHRQYRHNSHGPWMAQEVFGRSITNSAGKRILVRDITENHIVEDLGWLPSPADWSACLTCKTWMGGKRNKFIGREELLNSALPHPNRAHGTTSEESHDH
;
A
#
# COMPACT_ATOMS: atom_id res chain seq x y z
N MET A 1 -4.88 0.47 20.35
CA MET A 1 -4.70 0.13 21.78
C MET A 1 -6.00 -0.39 22.39
N ALA A 2 -6.98 0.45 22.79
CA ALA A 2 -8.19 -0.07 23.48
C ALA A 2 -8.99 -1.13 22.70
N GLN A 3 -9.13 -0.98 21.37
CA GLN A 3 -9.83 -1.97 20.53
C GLN A 3 -9.04 -3.28 20.38
N SER A 4 -7.71 -3.20 20.29
CA SER A 4 -6.85 -4.38 20.12
C SER A 4 -6.90 -5.30 21.34
N TRP A 5 -7.05 -4.74 22.55
CA TRP A 5 -7.26 -5.53 23.77
C TRP A 5 -8.61 -6.26 23.78
N LEU A 6 -9.70 -5.61 23.33
CA LEU A 6 -11.01 -6.26 23.22
C LEU A 6 -10.98 -7.45 22.26
N HIS A 7 -10.27 -7.32 21.13
CA HIS A 7 -10.03 -8.44 20.22
C HIS A 7 -9.20 -9.55 20.86
N ALA A 8 -8.18 -9.20 21.65
CA ALA A 8 -7.38 -10.18 22.38
C ALA A 8 -8.23 -10.96 23.40
N GLU A 9 -9.13 -10.29 24.11
CA GLU A 9 -10.12 -10.94 24.98
C GLU A 9 -11.08 -11.83 24.19
N ALA A 10 -11.54 -11.38 23.02
CA ALA A 10 -12.37 -12.19 22.13
C ALA A 10 -11.64 -13.45 21.62
N SER A 11 -10.38 -13.31 21.22
CA SER A 11 -9.52 -14.42 20.84
C SER A 11 -9.27 -15.39 22.00
N ALA A 12 -9.07 -14.90 23.22
CA ALA A 12 -8.95 -15.75 24.40
C ALA A 12 -10.24 -16.54 24.67
N ARG A 13 -11.41 -15.92 24.48
CA ARG A 13 -12.71 -16.62 24.57
C ARG A 13 -12.88 -17.67 23.47
N HIS A 14 -12.45 -17.37 22.25
CA HIS A 14 -12.66 -18.24 21.10
C HIS A 14 -11.65 -19.41 21.03
N PHE A 15 -10.35 -19.11 21.19
CA PHE A 15 -9.28 -20.08 21.06
C PHE A 15 -8.79 -20.67 22.41
N GLY A 16 -9.10 -20.02 23.54
CA GLY A 16 -8.61 -20.37 24.88
C GLY A 16 -7.37 -19.56 25.28
N GLY A 17 -6.76 -19.85 26.43
CA GLY A 17 -5.58 -19.12 26.92
C GLY A 17 -5.95 -17.76 27.55
N SER A 18 -5.05 -16.78 27.44
CA SER A 18 -5.23 -15.42 27.97
C SER A 18 -5.12 -14.37 26.86
N PRO A 19 -5.66 -13.15 27.05
CA PRO A 19 -5.52 -12.07 26.07
C PRO A 19 -4.06 -11.75 25.70
N ASP A 20 -3.14 -11.88 26.65
CA ASP A 20 -1.71 -11.65 26.45
C ASP A 20 -1.09 -12.58 25.38
N ASP A 21 -1.67 -13.77 25.16
CA ASP A 21 -1.23 -14.69 24.11
C ASP A 21 -1.46 -14.12 22.69
N TYR A 22 -2.39 -13.17 22.55
CA TYR A 22 -2.90 -12.69 21.25
C TYR A 22 -2.64 -11.21 20.98
N ILE A 23 -2.38 -10.41 22.02
CA ILE A 23 -2.35 -8.94 21.92
C ILE A 23 -1.35 -8.44 20.87
N ALA A 24 -0.17 -9.05 20.77
CA ALA A 24 0.85 -8.65 19.81
C ALA A 24 0.36 -8.78 18.35
N ILE A 25 -0.44 -9.80 18.04
CA ILE A 25 -1.01 -10.01 16.71
C ILE A 25 -2.08 -8.94 16.42
N HIS A 26 -2.97 -8.67 17.38
CA HIS A 26 -4.03 -7.67 17.20
C HIS A 26 -3.50 -6.25 17.09
N GLU A 27 -2.51 -5.86 17.91
CA GLU A 27 -1.85 -4.56 17.79
C GLU A 27 -1.11 -4.42 16.47
N TRP A 28 -0.52 -5.50 15.97
CA TRP A 28 0.11 -5.49 14.66
C TRP A 28 -0.90 -5.31 13.53
N ILE A 29 -2.05 -5.99 13.55
CA ILE A 29 -3.08 -5.80 12.51
C ILE A 29 -3.55 -4.33 12.50
N ASP A 30 -3.74 -3.76 13.69
CA ASP A 30 -4.20 -2.39 13.90
C ASP A 30 -3.13 -1.30 13.74
N ALA A 31 -1.86 -1.65 13.53
CA ALA A 31 -0.74 -0.71 13.68
C ALA A 31 -0.84 0.54 12.77
N PHE A 32 -1.49 0.42 11.61
CA PHE A 32 -1.70 1.54 10.68
C PHE A 32 -2.61 2.64 11.22
N LYS A 33 -3.35 2.40 12.31
CA LYS A 33 -4.06 3.45 13.07
C LYS A 33 -3.12 4.57 13.53
N SER A 34 -1.83 4.29 13.71
CA SER A 34 -0.82 5.28 14.07
C SER A 34 -0.44 6.24 12.93
N ILE A 35 -0.72 5.86 11.68
CA ILE A 35 -0.40 6.63 10.47
C ILE A 35 -1.67 7.29 9.93
N VAL A 36 -2.77 6.54 9.90
CA VAL A 36 -4.07 6.97 9.39
C VAL A 36 -5.12 6.76 10.50
N GLY A 37 -5.56 7.85 11.13
CA GLY A 37 -6.43 7.77 12.31
C GLY A 37 -7.90 7.45 12.03
N ASP A 38 -8.33 7.52 10.76
CA ASP A 38 -9.69 7.20 10.33
C ASP A 38 -9.82 5.75 9.83
N VAL A 39 -11.03 5.32 9.47
CA VAL A 39 -11.32 3.93 9.06
C VAL A 39 -10.52 3.41 7.86
N THR A 40 -9.92 4.28 7.06
CA THR A 40 -9.16 3.88 5.86
C THR A 40 -7.84 3.18 6.20
N HIS A 41 -7.34 3.26 7.43
CA HIS A 41 -6.19 2.43 7.86
C HIS A 41 -6.43 0.93 7.68
N ARG A 42 -7.69 0.50 7.67
CA ARG A 42 -8.05 -0.91 7.51
C ARG A 42 -7.63 -1.45 6.14
N GLN A 43 -7.49 -0.60 5.11
CA GLN A 43 -7.08 -1.02 3.77
C GLN A 43 -5.71 -1.73 3.75
N TYR A 44 -4.81 -1.42 4.70
CA TYR A 44 -3.45 -1.93 4.69
C TYR A 44 -3.35 -3.39 5.13
N ARG A 45 -4.05 -3.78 6.20
CA ARG A 45 -3.94 -5.12 6.81
C ARG A 45 -5.27 -5.84 7.00
N HIS A 46 -6.42 -5.16 6.94
CA HIS A 46 -7.75 -5.79 6.97
C HIS A 46 -8.19 -6.20 5.56
N ASN A 47 -7.43 -7.12 4.97
CA ASN A 47 -7.75 -7.72 3.67
C ASN A 47 -7.17 -9.15 3.59
N SER A 48 -7.48 -9.87 2.51
CA SER A 48 -7.10 -11.28 2.31
C SER A 48 -5.58 -11.54 2.30
N HIS A 49 -4.73 -10.53 2.14
CA HIS A 49 -3.28 -10.65 2.27
C HIS A 49 -2.78 -10.42 3.70
N GLY A 50 -3.56 -9.71 4.53
CA GLY A 50 -3.27 -9.44 5.94
C GLY A 50 -2.85 -10.67 6.76
N PRO A 51 -3.63 -11.77 6.76
CA PRO A 51 -3.28 -13.01 7.45
C PRO A 51 -1.92 -13.58 7.05
N TRP A 52 -1.57 -13.51 5.76
CA TRP A 52 -0.29 -14.01 5.26
C TRP A 52 0.88 -13.16 5.73
N MET A 53 0.74 -11.83 5.67
CA MET A 53 1.74 -10.91 6.24
C MET A 53 1.90 -11.12 7.76
N ALA A 54 0.81 -11.37 8.49
CA ALA A 54 0.89 -11.68 9.92
C ALA A 54 1.69 -12.97 10.16
N GLN A 55 1.46 -14.00 9.33
CA GLN A 55 2.19 -15.27 9.40
C GLN A 55 3.70 -15.10 9.17
N GLU A 56 4.10 -14.20 8.29
CA GLU A 56 5.53 -13.89 8.07
C GLU A 56 6.18 -13.25 9.31
N VAL A 57 5.42 -12.50 10.09
CA VAL A 57 5.90 -11.79 11.29
C VAL A 57 5.91 -12.68 12.52
N PHE A 58 4.83 -13.42 12.77
CA PHE A 58 4.65 -14.21 14.01
C PHE A 58 4.89 -15.71 13.82
N GLY A 59 5.20 -16.14 12.59
CA GLY A 59 5.33 -17.54 12.23
C GLY A 59 3.99 -18.20 11.87
N ARG A 60 4.05 -19.48 11.49
CA ARG A 60 2.88 -20.24 11.02
C ARG A 60 1.78 -20.37 12.09
N SER A 61 2.19 -20.46 13.35
CA SER A 61 1.31 -20.76 14.47
C SER A 61 1.94 -20.27 15.77
N ILE A 62 1.11 -19.91 16.74
CA ILE A 62 1.50 -19.73 18.14
C ILE A 62 1.04 -20.93 18.96
N THR A 63 1.67 -21.14 20.11
CA THR A 63 1.15 -21.99 21.18
C THR A 63 0.75 -21.08 22.32
N ASN A 64 -0.54 -21.07 22.68
CA ASN A 64 -1.05 -20.21 23.75
C ASN A 64 -0.75 -20.80 25.14
N SER A 65 -1.02 -20.03 26.19
CA SER A 65 -0.86 -20.45 27.59
C SER A 65 -1.70 -21.68 28.00
N ALA A 66 -2.74 -22.02 27.25
CA ALA A 66 -3.53 -23.24 27.42
C ALA A 66 -2.95 -24.47 26.67
N GLY A 67 -1.75 -24.35 26.08
CA GLY A 67 -1.08 -25.43 25.36
C GLY A 67 -1.68 -25.73 23.98
N LYS A 68 -2.58 -24.86 23.47
CA LYS A 68 -3.19 -25.04 22.15
C LYS A 68 -2.35 -24.37 21.08
N ARG A 69 -2.12 -25.11 19.99
CA ARG A 69 -1.47 -24.61 18.78
C ARG A 69 -2.50 -24.01 17.84
N ILE A 70 -2.37 -22.72 17.53
CA ILE A 70 -3.33 -21.95 16.74
C ILE A 70 -2.60 -21.31 15.56
N LEU A 71 -3.20 -21.31 14.37
CA LEU A 71 -2.60 -20.64 13.23
C LEU A 71 -2.72 -19.13 13.38
N VAL A 72 -1.64 -18.40 13.08
CA VAL A 72 -1.65 -16.93 13.09
C VAL A 72 -2.67 -16.37 12.09
N ARG A 73 -2.86 -17.08 10.98
CA ARG A 73 -3.84 -16.73 9.96
C ARG A 73 -5.27 -16.75 10.51
N ASP A 74 -5.66 -17.79 11.26
CA ASP A 74 -7.00 -17.91 11.84
C ASP A 74 -7.29 -16.77 12.82
N ILE A 75 -6.31 -16.39 13.66
CA ILE A 75 -6.44 -15.26 14.59
C ILE A 75 -6.64 -13.94 13.82
N THR A 76 -5.89 -13.76 12.74
CA THR A 76 -5.95 -12.55 11.90
C THR A 76 -7.26 -12.48 11.12
N GLU A 77 -7.72 -13.58 10.53
CA GLU A 77 -8.99 -13.67 9.82
C GLU A 77 -10.16 -13.39 10.78
N ASN A 78 -10.14 -13.98 11.98
CA ASN A 78 -11.16 -13.73 13.00
C ASN A 78 -11.23 -12.24 13.38
N HIS A 79 -10.08 -11.58 13.58
CA HIS A 79 -10.02 -10.13 13.84
C HIS A 79 -10.65 -9.31 12.70
N ILE A 80 -10.32 -9.63 11.44
CA ILE A 80 -10.85 -8.89 10.29
C ILE A 80 -12.36 -9.08 10.16
N VAL A 81 -12.86 -10.30 10.36
CA VAL A 81 -14.30 -10.61 10.31
C VAL A 81 -15.05 -9.95 11.47
N GLU A 82 -14.47 -9.87 12.66
CA GLU A 82 -15.07 -9.14 13.79
C GLU A 82 -15.22 -7.65 13.50
N ASP A 83 -14.24 -7.05 12.82
CA ASP A 83 -14.25 -5.63 12.45
C ASP A 83 -15.17 -5.30 11.27
N LEU A 84 -15.21 -6.15 10.24
CA LEU A 84 -15.82 -5.84 8.94
C LEU A 84 -17.02 -6.72 8.58
N GLY A 85 -17.24 -7.83 9.28
CA GLY A 85 -18.25 -8.85 8.97
C GLY A 85 -17.87 -9.80 7.82
N TRP A 86 -16.77 -9.55 7.12
CA TRP A 86 -16.24 -10.39 6.04
C TRP A 86 -14.75 -10.09 5.78
N LEU A 87 -14.08 -10.91 4.96
CA LEU A 87 -12.67 -10.73 4.58
C LEU A 87 -12.57 -10.09 3.17
N PRO A 88 -12.34 -8.76 3.06
CA PRO A 88 -12.18 -8.12 1.76
C PRO A 88 -10.86 -8.50 1.10
N SER A 89 -10.80 -8.42 -0.21
CA SER A 89 -9.56 -8.47 -0.98
C SER A 89 -8.94 -7.06 -1.12
N PRO A 90 -7.66 -6.95 -1.47
CA PRO A 90 -7.07 -5.67 -1.89
C PRO A 90 -7.80 -5.02 -3.07
N ALA A 91 -8.45 -5.82 -3.94
CA ALA A 91 -9.24 -5.30 -5.05
C ALA A 91 -10.52 -4.60 -4.58
N ASP A 92 -11.18 -5.11 -3.53
CA ASP A 92 -12.38 -4.50 -2.96
C ASP A 92 -12.07 -3.10 -2.39
N TRP A 93 -10.95 -2.97 -1.68
CA TRP A 93 -10.45 -1.66 -1.24
C TRP A 93 -10.12 -0.74 -2.42
N SER A 94 -9.45 -1.28 -3.44
CA SER A 94 -9.02 -0.52 -4.62
C SER A 94 -10.20 -0.02 -5.47
N ALA A 95 -11.32 -0.74 -5.48
CA ALA A 95 -12.54 -0.34 -6.18
C ALA A 95 -13.14 0.97 -5.64
N CYS A 96 -12.83 1.32 -4.38
CA CYS A 96 -13.25 2.58 -3.76
C CYS A 96 -12.26 3.74 -3.95
N LEU A 97 -11.07 3.50 -4.52
CA LEU A 97 -10.05 4.53 -4.69
C LEU A 97 -10.38 5.49 -5.83
N THR A 98 -10.25 6.79 -5.56
CA THR A 98 -10.25 7.81 -6.62
C THR A 98 -8.81 8.10 -7.07
N CYS A 99 -8.42 7.54 -8.20
CA CYS A 99 -7.08 7.76 -8.77
C CYS A 99 -6.82 9.24 -9.06
N LYS A 100 -5.67 9.75 -8.60
CA LYS A 100 -5.18 11.12 -8.87
C LYS A 100 -4.00 11.07 -9.82
N THR A 101 -3.76 12.17 -10.53
CA THR A 101 -2.71 12.25 -11.57
C THR A 101 -1.32 11.87 -11.04
N TRP A 102 -1.00 12.20 -9.79
CA TRP A 102 0.30 11.86 -9.19
C TRP A 102 0.49 10.35 -8.96
N MET A 103 -0.59 9.56 -8.88
CA MET A 103 -0.54 8.11 -8.66
C MET A 103 -0.11 7.32 -9.90
N GLY A 104 -0.26 7.91 -11.10
CA GLY A 104 0.05 7.26 -12.38
C GLY A 104 1.45 7.52 -12.92
N GLY A 105 2.32 8.19 -12.14
CA GLY A 105 3.64 8.62 -12.60
C GLY A 105 3.58 9.72 -13.68
N LYS A 106 4.75 10.05 -14.27
CA LYS A 106 4.79 10.95 -15.43
C LYS A 106 4.02 10.27 -16.56
N ARG A 107 2.89 10.84 -17.01
CA ARG A 107 2.34 10.55 -18.34
C ARG A 107 3.51 10.66 -19.30
N ASN A 108 3.90 9.57 -19.96
CA ASN A 108 4.67 9.71 -21.19
C ASN A 108 3.79 10.61 -22.08
N LYS A 109 4.18 11.88 -22.23
CA LYS A 109 3.66 12.68 -23.32
C LYS A 109 3.93 11.82 -24.55
N PHE A 110 2.88 11.50 -25.30
CA PHE A 110 3.09 10.99 -26.64
C PHE A 110 3.89 12.07 -27.36
N ILE A 111 5.21 11.87 -27.50
CA ILE A 111 6.06 12.73 -28.30
C ILE A 111 5.76 12.29 -29.73
N GLY A 112 5.10 13.17 -30.49
CA GLY A 112 4.84 12.90 -31.91
C GLY A 112 6.15 12.66 -32.64
N ARG A 113 6.13 11.86 -33.72
CA ARG A 113 7.35 11.54 -34.50
C ARG A 113 8.09 12.82 -34.91
N GLU A 114 7.39 13.90 -35.24
CA GLU A 114 7.99 15.19 -35.60
C GLU A 114 8.75 15.84 -34.44
N GLU A 115 8.22 15.77 -33.22
CA GLU A 115 8.85 16.32 -32.03
C GLU A 115 10.08 15.49 -31.58
N LEU A 116 10.04 14.18 -31.80
CA LEU A 116 11.18 13.29 -31.62
C LEU A 116 12.30 13.57 -32.64
N LEU A 117 11.93 13.79 -33.91
CA LEU A 117 12.89 14.09 -34.97
C LEU A 117 13.53 15.47 -34.79
N ASN A 118 12.76 16.48 -34.40
CA ASN A 118 13.27 17.82 -34.14
C ASN A 118 14.16 17.90 -32.89
N SER A 119 13.92 17.05 -31.88
CA SER A 119 14.78 16.98 -30.68
C SER A 119 16.04 16.14 -30.86
N ALA A 120 16.08 15.26 -31.87
CA ALA A 120 17.23 14.40 -32.19
C ALA A 120 18.22 15.02 -33.18
N LEU A 121 17.87 16.13 -33.83
CA LEU A 121 18.80 16.82 -34.73
C LEU A 121 19.74 17.71 -33.89
N PRO A 122 21.07 17.48 -33.91
CA PRO A 122 21.99 18.45 -33.36
C PRO A 122 21.77 19.78 -34.09
N HIS A 123 21.66 20.86 -33.31
CA HIS A 123 21.49 22.21 -33.82
C HIS A 123 22.51 22.42 -34.96
N PRO A 124 22.09 22.79 -36.19
CA PRO A 124 23.03 22.96 -37.28
C PRO A 124 24.15 23.90 -36.83
N ASN A 125 25.37 23.39 -36.90
CA ASN A 125 26.59 24.06 -36.50
C ASN A 125 26.55 25.51 -37.01
N ARG A 126 26.48 26.50 -36.10
CA ARG A 126 26.75 27.91 -36.43
C ARG A 126 28.25 28.05 -36.68
N ALA A 127 28.74 27.44 -37.75
CA ALA A 127 30.14 27.46 -38.13
C ALA A 127 30.27 27.35 -39.64
N HIS A 128 29.67 28.30 -40.36
CA HIS A 128 30.19 28.83 -41.62
C HIS A 128 29.62 30.23 -41.79
N GLY A 129 30.42 31.24 -41.44
CA GLY A 129 30.17 32.61 -41.88
C GLY A 129 30.56 32.77 -43.34
N THR A 130 29.85 33.64 -44.06
CA THR A 130 30.43 34.47 -45.12
C THR A 130 29.81 35.86 -45.04
N THR A 131 30.70 36.83 -44.98
CA THR A 131 30.51 38.27 -45.12
C THR A 131 30.28 38.67 -46.58
N SER A 132 29.34 39.60 -46.81
CA SER A 132 29.40 40.68 -47.84
C SER A 132 28.09 41.45 -47.75
N GLU A 133 28.11 42.68 -47.21
CA GLU A 133 28.01 43.92 -48.02
C GLU A 133 26.74 44.00 -48.87
N GLU A 134 25.80 44.85 -48.47
CA GLU A 134 25.31 45.94 -49.31
C GLU A 134 24.60 46.99 -48.44
N SER A 135 25.36 48.05 -48.16
CA SER A 135 24.83 49.40 -48.02
C SER A 135 24.14 49.80 -49.32
N HIS A 136 23.00 50.49 -49.24
CA HIS A 136 22.37 51.47 -50.15
C HIS A 136 20.87 51.46 -49.80
N ASP A 137 20.11 52.55 -49.72
CA ASP A 137 20.35 53.97 -49.56
C ASP A 137 18.93 54.57 -49.38
N HIS A 138 18.84 55.66 -48.62
CA HIS A 138 17.73 56.64 -48.52
C HIS A 138 16.47 56.30 -47.71
#